data_AF-A0A7V1DTM8-F1
#
_entry.id   AF-A0A7V1DTM8-F1
#
_cell.length_a   1.000
_cell.length_b   1.000
_cell.length_c   1.000
_cell.angle_alpha   90.00
_cell.angle_beta   90.00
_cell.angle_gamma   90.00
#
_symmetry.space_group_name_H-M   'P 1'
#
loop_
_entity.id
_entity.type
_entity.pdbx_description
1 polymer ?
#
loop_
_entity_poly.entity_id
_entity_poly.type
_entity_poly.pdbx_seq_one_letter_code
_entity_poly.pdbx_strand_id
1 'polypeptide(L)' 'MLSLATISPHPPIIIPSIGGKDSLNQVKKTVQALKIASREAKKLGVQSFTIISPHGLILPDFMTASKASQLV' A
#
# COMPACT_ATOMS: atom_id res chain seq x y z
N MET A 1 -2.16 10.98 16.30
CA MET A 1 -2.08 12.11 15.34
C MET A 1 -1.74 11.54 13.98
N LEU A 2 -2.34 12.07 12.91
CA LEU A 2 -1.97 11.69 11.53
C LEU A 2 -0.67 12.39 11.17
N SER A 3 0.40 11.63 10.91
CA SER A 3 1.73 12.18 10.64
C SER A 3 2.14 12.13 9.17
N LEU A 4 1.50 11.28 8.37
CA LEU A 4 1.82 11.07 6.95
C LEU A 4 0.56 10.66 6.18
N ALA A 5 0.38 11.21 4.98
CA ALA A 5 -0.62 10.77 4.01
C ALA A 5 0.05 10.54 2.65
N THR A 6 -0.24 9.42 2.00
CA THR A 6 0.35 9.02 0.72
C THR A 6 -0.70 8.42 -0.18
N ILE A 7 -0.70 8.78 -1.45
CA ILE A 7 -1.53 8.16 -2.49
C ILE A 7 -0.58 7.53 -3.50
N SER A 8 -0.77 6.24 -3.78
CA SER A 8 0.08 5.51 -4.73
C SER A 8 -0.71 4.42 -5.44
N PRO A 9 -0.48 4.21 -6.75
CA PRO A 9 -0.91 2.98 -7.40
C PRO A 9 -0.28 1.76 -6.72
N HIS A 10 -1.03 0.66 -6.62
CA HIS A 10 -0.55 -0.61 -6.06
C HIS A 10 -0.73 -1.78 -7.04
N PRO A 11 -0.25 -1.67 -8.30
CA PRO A 11 -0.49 -2.70 -9.29
C PRO A 11 0.20 -4.01 -8.87
N PRO A 12 -0.42 -5.20 -9.05
CA PRO A 12 0.15 -6.47 -8.60
C PRO A 12 1.58 -6.75 -9.09
N ILE A 13 1.92 -6.23 -10.28
CA ILE A 13 3.23 -6.38 -10.91
C ILE A 13 4.39 -5.66 -10.18
N ILE A 14 4.13 -4.87 -9.12
CA ILE A 14 5.21 -4.41 -8.22
C ILE A 14 5.86 -5.58 -7.46
N ILE A 15 5.17 -6.72 -7.36
CA ILE A 15 5.66 -7.94 -6.73
C ILE A 15 6.38 -8.79 -7.81
N PRO A 16 7.69 -9.05 -7.69
CA PRO A 16 8.45 -9.74 -8.74
C PRO A 16 7.93 -11.13 -9.10
N SER A 17 7.39 -11.86 -8.11
CA SER A 17 6.79 -13.18 -8.33
C SER A 17 5.47 -13.14 -9.12
N ILE A 18 4.82 -11.98 -9.22
CA ILE A 18 3.58 -11.78 -10.00
C ILE A 18 3.88 -11.23 -11.39
N GLY A 19 4.75 -10.22 -11.49
CA GLY A 19 5.03 -9.53 -12.76
C GLY A 19 6.17 -10.13 -13.61
N GLY A 20 6.98 -11.05 -13.07
CA GLY A 20 8.18 -11.56 -13.75
C GLY A 20 9.35 -10.56 -13.80
N LYS A 21 10.46 -10.96 -14.43
CA LYS A 21 11.76 -10.25 -14.33
C LYS A 21 11.74 -8.79 -14.80
N ASP A 22 10.94 -8.46 -15.81
CA ASP A 22 10.95 -7.13 -16.43
C ASP A 22 9.89 -6.16 -15.86
N SER A 23 8.96 -6.66 -15.05
CA SER A 23 7.85 -5.86 -14.52
C SER A 23 8.32 -4.64 -13.72
N LEU A 24 9.35 -4.78 -12.89
CA LEU A 24 9.88 -3.70 -12.06
C LEU A 24 10.38 -2.50 -12.88
N ASN A 25 10.83 -2.72 -14.11
CA ASN A 25 11.24 -1.62 -14.99
C ASN A 25 10.03 -0.78 -15.42
N GLN A 26 8.88 -1.41 -15.68
CA GLN A 26 7.64 -0.74 -16.08
C GLN A 26 7.05 0.09 -14.94
N VAL A 27 7.17 -0.40 -13.69
CA VAL A 27 6.62 0.28 -12.50
C VAL A 27 7.68 1.00 -11.65
N LYS A 28 8.86 1.28 -12.21
CA LYS A 28 10.01 1.84 -11.47
C LYS A 28 9.66 3.10 -10.68
N LYS A 29 8.89 4.02 -11.26
CA LYS A 29 8.46 5.27 -10.60
C LYS A 29 7.57 4.99 -9.39
N THR A 30 6.61 4.07 -9.51
CA THR A 30 5.73 3.64 -8.42
C THR A 30 6.54 3.02 -7.28
N VAL A 31 7.46 2.12 -7.60
CA VAL A 31 8.34 1.47 -6.60
C VAL A 31 9.22 2.50 -5.89
N GLN A 32 9.78 3.47 -6.63
CA GLN A 32 10.59 4.54 -6.04
C GLN A 32 9.76 5.45 -5.12
N ALA A 33 8.55 5.82 -5.52
CA ALA A 33 7.64 6.62 -4.70
C ALA A 33 7.27 5.90 -3.39
N LEU A 34 6.95 4.61 -3.46
CA LEU A 34 6.66 3.80 -2.26
C LEU A 34 7.89 3.69 -1.33
N LYS A 35 9.10 3.59 -1.89
CA LYS A 35 10.34 3.62 -1.10
C LYS A 35 10.57 4.97 -0.40
N ILE A 36 10.19 6.09 -1.03
CA ILE A 36 10.22 7.42 -0.39
C ILE A 36 9.23 7.47 0.78
N ALA A 37 7.98 7.08 0.54
CA ALA A 37 6.94 7.02 1.58
C ALA A 37 7.38 6.17 2.78
N SER A 38 7.99 5.00 2.53
CA SER A 38 8.53 4.13 3.59
C SER A 38 9.62 4.81 4.42
N ARG A 39 10.54 5.56 3.79
CA ARG A 39 11.57 6.32 4.51
C ARG A 39 10.99 7.43 5.36
N GLU A 40 10.02 8.17 4.85
CA GLU A 40 9.34 9.23 5.61
C GLU A 40 8.56 8.65 6.80
N ALA A 41 7.82 7.55 6.60
CA ALA A 41 7.11 6.88 7.69
C ALA A 41 8.06 6.41 8.80
N LYS A 42 9.23 5.86 8.43
CA LYS A 42 10.27 5.46 9.38
C LYS A 42 10.83 6.66 10.15
N LYS A 43 11.15 7.76 9.46
CA LYS A 43 11.65 9.00 10.07
C LYS A 43 10.67 9.60 11.07
N LEU A 44 9.37 9.53 10.78
CA LEU A 44 8.30 10.03 11.62
C LEU A 44 7.90 9.07 12.76
N GLY A 45 8.50 7.88 12.83
CA GLY A 45 8.17 6.88 13.86
C GLY A 45 6.72 6.38 13.78
N VAL A 46 6.17 6.23 12.57
CA VAL A 46 4.80 5.74 12.36
C VAL A 46 4.65 4.33 12.94
N GLN A 47 3.70 4.14 13.87
CA GLN A 47 3.45 2.87 14.55
C GLN A 47 2.27 2.08 13.96
N SER A 48 1.39 2.75 13.20
CA SER A 48 0.20 2.13 12.60
C SER A 48 -0.10 2.75 11.24
N PHE A 49 -0.61 1.93 10.33
CA PHE A 49 -1.08 2.36 9.02
C PHE A 49 -2.57 2.07 8.89
N THR A 50 -3.31 3.01 8.30
CA THR A 50 -4.66 2.77 7.78
C THR A 50 -4.55 2.71 6.26
N ILE A 51 -4.91 1.57 5.67
CA ILE A 51 -4.87 1.36 4.21
C ILE A 51 -6.30 1.42 3.70
N ILE A 52 -6.54 2.31 2.74
CA ILE A 52 -7.84 2.44 2.05
C ILE A 52 -7.69 1.78 0.69
N SER A 53 -8.46 0.73 0.42
CA SER A 53 -8.36 -0.06 -0.80
C SER A 53 -9.71 -0.69 -1.14
N PRO A 54 -10.09 -0.80 -2.43
CA PRO A 54 -11.34 -1.42 -2.83
C PRO A 54 -11.31 -2.95 -2.78
N HIS A 55 -10.24 -3.58 -2.30
CA HIS A 55 -10.05 -5.05 -2.36
C HIS A 55 -10.59 -5.80 -1.13
N GLY A 56 -11.29 -5.11 -0.23
CA GLY A 56 -11.97 -5.73 0.91
C GLY A 56 -13.35 -6.28 0.54
N LEU A 57 -14.13 -6.69 1.54
CA LEU A 57 -15.55 -7.01 1.34
C LEU A 57 -16.27 -5.72 0.89
N ILE A 58 -16.66 -5.65 -0.38
CA ILE A 58 -17.38 -4.49 -0.91
C ILE A 58 -18.87 -4.69 -0.63
N LEU A 59 -19.38 -3.99 0.37
CA LEU A 59 -20.81 -3.86 0.61
C LEU A 59 -21.27 -2.52 0.00
N PRO A 60 -22.28 -2.50 -0.90
CA PRO A 60 -22.62 -1.30 -1.67
C PRO A 60 -22.85 -0.03 -0.84
N ASP A 61 -23.45 -0.18 0.34
CA ASP A 61 -23.87 0.94 1.19
C ASP A 61 -23.02 1.09 2.47
N PHE A 62 -21.90 0.37 2.58
CA PHE A 62 -21.10 0.36 3.80
C PHE A 62 -19.62 0.57 3.56
N MET A 63 -18.98 1.28 4.50
CA MET A 63 -17.53 1.25 4.65
C MET A 63 -17.14 0.09 5.54
N THR A 64 -16.25 -0.77 5.06
CA THR A 64 -15.69 -1.86 5.86
C THR A 64 -14.33 -1.47 6.41
N ALA A 65 -14.10 -1.72 7.69
CA ALA A 65 -12.79 -1.60 8.32
C ALA A 65 -12.41 -2.94 8.96
N SER A 66 -11.17 -3.37 8.77
CA SER A 66 -10.64 -4.60 9.36
C SER A 66 -9.27 -4.34 9.97
N LYS A 67 -8.95 -5.08 11.04
CA LYS A 67 -7.62 -5.07 11.64
C LYS A 67 -6.81 -6.20 11.02
N ALA A 68 -5.55 -5.94 10.65
CA ALA A 68 -4.68 -6.92 10.01
C ALA A 68 -4.56 -8.26 10.78
N SER A 69 -4.66 -8.23 12.12
CA SER A 69 -4.63 -9.44 12.96
C SER A 69 -5.88 -10.34 12.83
N GLN A 70 -6.89 -9.93 12.04
CA GLN A 70 -8.13 -10.67 11.80
C GLN A 70 -8.24 -11.15 10.35
N LEU A 71 -7.17 -11.03 9.55
CA LEU A 71 -7.10 -11.42 8.13
C LEU A 71 -6.44 -12.79 7.91
N VAL A 72 -6.50 -13.68 8.90
CA VAL A 72 -6.06 -15.09 8.80
C VAL A 72 -7.28 -15.99 8.87
#